data_AF-A0A6B2JZ87-F1
#
_entry.id   AF-A0A6B2JZ87-F1
#
_cell.length_a   1.000
_cell.length_b   1.000
_cell.length_c   1.000
_cell.angle_alpha   90.00
_cell.angle_beta   90.00
_cell.angle_gamma   90.00
#
_symmetry.space_group_name_H-M   'P 1'
#
loop_
_entity.id
_entity.type
_entity.pdbx_description
1 polymer ?
#
loop_
_entity_poly.entity_id
_entity_poly.type
_entity_poly.pdbx_seq_one_letter_code
_entity_poly.pdbx_strand_id
1 'polypeptide(L)'
;MRALFAYLAVLGSAAFVGTMICIGLAFGGYWTSLSPEAFLTWFAANNGFISRTIPVVAGPALIGLIGSLWIARRDTRSRWAWITAVLAMVGLGVVTGVHHLPANAAFASGAVPPEEVPAALTTWLQLHVLRIALGLVASGFALHATMAGRPA
;
A
#
# COMPACT_ATOMS: atom_id res chain seq x y z
N MET A 1 -16.94 -18.50 -6.22
CA MET A 1 -16.11 -17.47 -6.90
C MET A 1 -16.35 -16.05 -6.38
N ARG A 2 -17.58 -15.51 -6.38
CA ARG A 2 -17.83 -14.12 -5.90
C ARG A 2 -17.34 -13.85 -4.47
N ALA A 3 -17.68 -14.73 -3.52
CA ALA A 3 -17.26 -14.61 -2.13
C ALA A 3 -15.73 -14.69 -1.97
N LEU A 4 -15.06 -15.58 -2.72
CA LEU A 4 -13.60 -15.71 -2.68
C LEU A 4 -12.92 -14.41 -3.09
N PHE A 5 -13.28 -13.82 -4.23
CA PHE A 5 -12.67 -12.56 -4.67
C PHE A 5 -12.98 -11.40 -3.72
N ALA A 6 -14.19 -11.36 -3.16
CA ALA A 6 -14.56 -10.36 -2.17
C ALA A 6 -13.70 -10.49 -0.89
N TYR A 7 -13.51 -11.71 -0.37
CA TYR A 7 -12.64 -11.95 0.77
C TYR A 7 -11.18 -11.61 0.49
N LEU A 8 -10.66 -12.01 -0.67
CA LEU A 8 -9.30 -11.65 -1.09
C LEU A 8 -9.12 -10.13 -1.19
N ALA A 9 -10.12 -9.42 -1.72
CA ALA A 9 -10.09 -7.96 -1.83
C ALA A 9 -10.04 -7.31 -0.45
N VAL A 10 -10.96 -7.68 0.44
CA VAL A 10 -11.08 -7.09 1.79
C VAL A 10 -9.88 -7.46 2.66
N LEU A 11 -9.62 -8.76 2.83
CA LEU A 11 -8.56 -9.22 3.72
C LEU A 11 -7.16 -8.87 3.18
N GLY A 12 -6.95 -8.99 1.87
CA GLY A 12 -5.67 -8.63 1.25
C GLY A 12 -5.37 -7.14 1.36
N SER A 13 -6.35 -6.28 1.04
CA SER A 13 -6.13 -4.83 1.16
C SER A 13 -5.98 -4.37 2.61
N ALA A 14 -6.76 -4.94 3.55
CA ALA A 14 -6.61 -4.66 4.98
C ALA A 14 -5.24 -5.11 5.51
N ALA A 15 -4.77 -6.32 5.14
CA ALA A 15 -3.46 -6.82 5.52
C ALA A 15 -2.35 -5.91 4.98
N PHE A 16 -2.44 -5.50 3.71
CA PHE A 16 -1.48 -4.59 3.10
C PHE A 16 -1.44 -3.22 3.79
N VAL A 17 -2.61 -2.65 4.12
CA VAL A 17 -2.70 -1.42 4.93
C VAL A 17 -2.07 -1.60 6.30
N GLY A 18 -2.36 -2.70 6.99
CA GLY A 18 -1.76 -3.02 8.28
C GLY A 18 -0.23 -3.07 8.20
N THR A 19 0.33 -3.68 7.16
CA THR A 19 1.77 -3.67 6.89
C THR A 19 2.29 -2.25 6.69
N MET A 20 1.60 -1.40 5.91
CA MET A 20 2.01 0.00 5.75
C MET A 20 1.93 0.79 7.05
N ILE A 21 0.89 0.61 7.87
CA ILE A 21 0.82 1.27 9.19
C ILE A 21 2.00 0.86 10.07
N CYS A 22 2.34 -0.44 10.09
CA CYS A 22 3.52 -0.93 10.80
C CYS A 22 4.81 -0.26 10.26
N ILE A 23 4.95 -0.13 8.94
CA ILE A 23 6.08 0.56 8.33
C ILE A 23 6.14 2.03 8.73
N GLY A 24 5.04 2.78 8.62
CA GLY A 24 5.01 4.19 8.97
C GLY A 24 5.31 4.46 10.45
N LEU A 25 4.73 3.67 11.35
CA LEU A 25 4.85 3.90 12.78
C LEU A 25 6.15 3.32 13.37
N ALA A 26 6.40 2.02 13.17
CA ALA A 26 7.55 1.36 13.79
C ALA A 26 8.84 1.74 13.06
N PHE A 27 8.89 1.48 11.74
CA PHE A 27 10.08 1.75 10.97
C PHE A 27 10.28 3.24 10.71
N GLY A 28 9.25 3.98 10.34
CA GLY A 28 9.33 5.43 10.11
C GLY A 28 9.83 6.17 11.36
N GLY A 29 9.25 5.88 12.53
CA GLY A 29 9.71 6.44 13.80
C GLY A 29 11.17 6.10 14.10
N TYR A 30 11.55 4.83 13.96
CA TYR A 30 12.94 4.39 14.14
C TYR A 30 13.90 5.08 13.17
N TRP A 31 13.60 5.11 11.88
CA TRP A 31 14.44 5.73 10.85
C TRP A 31 14.68 7.21 11.11
N THR A 32 13.66 7.95 11.55
CA THR A 32 13.80 9.38 11.88
C THR A 32 14.63 9.64 13.13
N SER A 33 14.86 8.63 13.97
CA SER A 33 15.71 8.74 15.17
C SER A 33 17.20 8.51 14.88
N LEU A 34 17.55 7.98 13.70
CA LEU A 34 18.93 7.68 13.31
C LEU A 34 19.63 8.91 12.74
N SER A 35 20.98 8.91 12.80
CA SER A 35 21.74 9.80 11.92
C SER A 35 21.52 9.40 10.45
N PRO A 36 21.68 10.33 9.49
CA PRO A 36 21.56 10.02 8.07
C PRO A 36 22.38 8.82 7.60
N GLU A 37 23.63 8.71 8.04
CA GLU A 37 24.55 7.64 7.66
C GLU A 37 24.11 6.29 8.24
N ALA A 38 23.66 6.29 9.50
CA ALA A 38 23.13 5.11 10.15
C ALA A 38 21.84 4.64 9.47
N PHE A 39 20.96 5.56 9.09
CA PHE A 39 19.76 5.24 8.30
C PHE A 39 20.12 4.61 6.95
N LEU A 40 20.99 5.23 6.15
CA LEU A 40 21.37 4.71 4.84
C LEU A 40 22.01 3.32 4.95
N THR A 41 22.90 3.13 5.92
CA THR A 41 23.53 1.83 6.20
C THR A 41 22.49 0.77 6.57
N TRP A 42 21.57 1.11 7.48
CA TRP A 42 20.49 0.21 7.86
C TRP A 42 19.58 -0.11 6.67
N PHE A 43 19.21 0.90 5.88
CA PHE A 43 18.27 0.77 4.77
C PHE A 43 18.84 -0.12 3.66
N ALA A 44 20.11 0.08 3.29
CA ALA A 44 20.82 -0.75 2.33
C ALA A 44 20.84 -2.23 2.75
N ALA A 45 21.07 -2.51 4.04
CA ALA A 45 21.12 -3.87 4.56
C ALA A 45 19.73 -4.53 4.67
N ASN A 46 18.67 -3.76 4.94
CA ASN A 46 17.38 -4.33 5.39
C ASN A 46 16.20 -4.13 4.42
N ASN A 47 16.25 -3.16 3.50
CA ASN A 47 15.11 -2.85 2.61
C ASN A 47 14.65 -4.06 1.76
N GLY A 48 15.54 -5.00 1.48
CA GLY A 48 15.22 -6.24 0.79
C GLY A 48 14.14 -7.08 1.51
N PHE A 49 14.13 -7.11 2.85
CA PHE A 49 13.14 -7.86 3.63
C PHE A 49 11.74 -7.26 3.49
N ILE A 50 11.64 -5.92 3.54
CA ILE A 50 10.40 -5.19 3.35
C ILE A 50 9.88 -5.42 1.92
N SER A 51 10.75 -5.22 0.92
CA SER A 51 10.39 -5.32 -0.50
C SER A 51 9.87 -6.70 -0.89
N ARG A 52 10.47 -7.78 -0.37
CA ARG A 52 10.03 -9.17 -0.62
C ARG A 52 8.68 -9.50 0.01
N THR A 53 8.28 -8.79 1.06
CA THR A 53 6.99 -9.01 1.74
C THR A 53 5.82 -8.42 0.94
N ILE A 54 6.05 -7.33 0.20
CA ILE A 54 4.98 -6.59 -0.50
C ILE A 54 4.15 -7.47 -1.45
N PRO A 55 4.72 -8.28 -2.35
CA PRO A 55 3.92 -9.11 -3.26
C PRO A 55 3.02 -10.11 -2.53
N VAL A 56 3.46 -10.62 -1.37
CA VAL A 56 2.70 -11.59 -0.57
C VAL A 56 1.44 -10.96 0.03
N VAL A 57 1.53 -9.72 0.50
CA VAL A 57 0.39 -9.02 1.12
C VAL A 57 -0.48 -8.28 0.09
N ALA A 58 0.12 -7.69 -0.96
CA ALA A 58 -0.60 -6.92 -1.96
C ALA A 58 -1.19 -7.79 -3.09
N GLY A 59 -0.54 -8.92 -3.44
CA GLY A 59 -0.98 -9.81 -4.51
C GLY A 59 -2.41 -10.32 -4.35
N PRO A 60 -2.78 -10.89 -3.18
CA PRO A 60 -4.15 -11.31 -2.90
C PRO A 60 -5.17 -10.17 -3.06
N ALA A 61 -4.81 -8.97 -2.61
CA ALA A 61 -5.66 -7.79 -2.72
C ALA A 61 -5.98 -7.45 -4.19
N LEU A 62 -4.95 -7.44 -5.05
CA LEU A 62 -5.09 -7.14 -6.48
C LEU A 62 -5.96 -8.18 -7.19
N ILE A 63 -5.72 -9.47 -6.94
CA ILE A 63 -6.52 -10.57 -7.49
C ILE A 63 -7.99 -10.43 -7.04
N GLY A 64 -8.22 -10.16 -5.76
CA GLY A 64 -9.54 -9.97 -5.20
C GLY A 64 -10.28 -8.77 -5.79
N LEU A 65 -9.62 -7.61 -5.90
CA LEU A 65 -10.21 -6.38 -6.41
C LEU A 65 -10.58 -6.50 -7.90
N ILE A 66 -9.67 -7.01 -8.73
CA ILE A 66 -9.91 -7.20 -10.17
C ILE A 66 -11.05 -8.22 -10.39
N GLY A 67 -11.00 -9.37 -9.69
CA GLY A 67 -12.03 -10.40 -9.80
C GLY A 67 -13.40 -9.92 -9.33
N SER A 68 -13.44 -9.14 -8.24
CA SER A 68 -14.70 -8.58 -7.70
C SER A 68 -15.31 -7.54 -8.63
N LEU A 69 -14.50 -6.63 -9.17
CA LEU A 69 -14.95 -5.64 -10.16
C LEU A 69 -15.47 -6.31 -11.44
N TRP A 70 -14.77 -7.35 -11.92
CA TRP A 70 -15.20 -8.11 -13.10
C TRP A 70 -16.57 -8.77 -12.88
N ILE A 71 -16.78 -9.41 -11.73
CA ILE A 71 -18.07 -10.04 -11.40
C ILE A 71 -19.17 -8.99 -11.22
N ALA A 72 -18.88 -7.89 -10.55
CA ALA A 72 -19.83 -6.82 -10.27
C ALA A 72 -20.10 -5.90 -11.49
N ARG A 73 -19.51 -6.14 -12.66
CA ARG A 73 -19.62 -5.26 -13.84
C ARG A 73 -21.05 -4.98 -14.31
N ARG A 74 -22.00 -5.89 -14.00
CA ARG A 74 -23.43 -5.76 -14.33
C ARG A 74 -24.31 -5.39 -13.12
N ASP A 75 -23.74 -5.31 -11.92
CA ASP A 75 -24.45 -4.95 -10.68
C ASP A 75 -24.33 -3.44 -10.43
N THR A 76 -25.36 -2.67 -10.78
CA THR A 76 -25.34 -1.21 -10.65
C THR A 76 -25.29 -0.73 -9.19
N ARG A 77 -25.69 -1.57 -8.23
CA ARG A 77 -25.76 -1.19 -6.81
C ARG A 77 -24.38 -1.21 -6.13
N SER A 78 -23.55 -2.21 -6.43
CA SER A 78 -22.24 -2.39 -5.79
C SER A 78 -21.05 -1.96 -6.66
N ARG A 79 -21.23 -1.79 -7.97
CA ARG A 79 -20.15 -1.50 -8.92
C ARG A 79 -19.37 -0.22 -8.62
N TRP A 80 -20.05 0.85 -8.23
CA TRP A 80 -19.38 2.14 -7.96
C TRP A 80 -18.37 2.00 -6.82
N ALA A 81 -18.70 1.25 -5.76
CA ALA A 81 -17.81 1.02 -4.63
C ALA A 81 -16.62 0.12 -5.03
N TRP A 82 -16.83 -0.90 -5.86
CA TRP A 82 -15.72 -1.68 -6.43
C TRP A 82 -14.79 -0.84 -7.30
N ILE A 83 -15.33 0.09 -8.10
CA ILE A 83 -14.53 1.03 -8.90
C ILE A 83 -13.71 1.93 -7.97
N THR A 84 -14.31 2.53 -6.95
CA THR A 84 -13.61 3.37 -5.98
C THR A 84 -12.47 2.59 -5.30
N ALA A 85 -12.73 1.35 -4.88
CA ALA A 85 -11.72 0.51 -4.24
C ALA A 85 -10.53 0.22 -5.19
N VAL A 86 -10.80 -0.09 -6.45
CA VAL A 86 -9.77 -0.32 -7.47
C VAL A 86 -8.99 0.95 -7.76
N LEU A 87 -9.65 2.09 -7.95
CA LEU A 87 -8.99 3.37 -8.22
C LEU A 87 -8.09 3.81 -7.07
N ALA A 88 -8.53 3.61 -5.82
CA ALA A 88 -7.70 3.88 -4.65
C ALA A 88 -6.44 3.00 -4.61
N MET A 89 -6.57 1.70 -4.91
CA MET A 89 -5.42 0.79 -5.01
C MET A 89 -4.49 1.15 -6.16
N VAL A 90 -5.01 1.59 -7.31
CA VAL A 90 -4.22 2.09 -8.44
C VAL A 90 -3.46 3.35 -8.03
N GLY A 91 -4.12 4.32 -7.38
CA GLY A 91 -3.47 5.54 -6.88
C GLY A 91 -2.33 5.23 -5.91
N LEU A 92 -2.55 4.28 -4.99
CA LEU A 92 -1.50 3.77 -4.09
C LEU A 92 -0.32 3.19 -4.89
N GLY A 93 -0.62 2.36 -5.90
CA GLY A 93 0.38 1.79 -6.80
C GLY A 93 1.19 2.85 -7.54
N VAL A 94 0.55 3.91 -8.02
CA VAL A 94 1.21 5.05 -8.68
C VAL A 94 2.16 5.75 -7.72
N VAL A 95 1.72 6.12 -6.51
CA VAL A 95 2.58 6.76 -5.50
C VAL A 95 3.76 5.85 -5.11
N THR A 96 3.53 4.54 -5.10
CA THR A 96 4.60 3.56 -4.82
C THR A 96 5.60 3.49 -5.95
N GLY A 97 5.14 3.34 -7.19
CA GLY A 97 6.00 3.18 -8.36
C GLY A 97 6.76 4.45 -8.73
N VAL A 98 6.11 5.62 -8.65
CA VAL A 98 6.69 6.90 -9.06
C VAL A 98 7.64 7.47 -8.02
N HIS A 99 7.34 7.33 -6.72
CA HIS A 99 8.13 7.96 -5.66
C HIS A 99 8.89 6.94 -4.80
N HIS A 100 8.21 5.93 -4.26
CA HIS A 100 8.81 5.08 -3.24
C HIS A 100 9.81 4.07 -3.79
N LEU A 101 9.57 3.49 -4.96
CA LEU A 101 10.55 2.59 -5.57
C LEU A 101 11.86 3.33 -5.92
N PRO A 102 11.85 4.49 -6.59
CA PRO A 102 13.07 5.26 -6.83
C PRO A 102 13.74 5.74 -5.53
N ALA A 103 12.98 6.29 -4.58
CA ALA A 103 13.54 6.75 -3.31
C ALA A 103 14.19 5.62 -2.51
N ASN A 104 13.55 4.44 -2.46
CA ASN A 104 14.12 3.27 -1.80
C ASN A 104 15.41 2.81 -2.47
N ALA A 105 15.47 2.83 -3.81
CA ALA A 105 16.68 2.49 -4.54
C ALA A 105 17.80 3.50 -4.28
N ALA A 106 17.48 4.80 -4.21
CA ALA A 106 18.44 5.84 -3.90
C ALA A 106 18.98 5.72 -2.45
N PHE A 107 18.11 5.48 -1.47
CA PHE A 107 18.53 5.22 -0.08
C PHE A 107 19.38 3.96 0.02
N ALA A 108 18.99 2.86 -0.63
CA ALA A 108 19.69 1.59 -0.54
C ALA A 108 21.07 1.61 -1.25
N SER A 109 21.23 2.44 -2.27
CA SER A 109 22.51 2.61 -2.98
C SER A 109 23.40 3.70 -2.37
N GLY A 110 22.91 4.46 -1.38
CA GLY A 110 23.61 5.62 -0.83
C GLY A 110 23.73 6.78 -1.81
N ALA A 111 22.86 6.83 -2.83
CA ALA A 111 22.87 7.89 -3.84
C ALA A 111 22.31 9.23 -3.33
N VAL A 112 21.64 9.23 -2.18
CA VAL A 112 21.16 10.45 -1.51
C VAL A 112 22.28 10.97 -0.60
N PRO A 113 22.74 12.23 -0.77
CA PRO A 113 23.70 12.85 0.14
C PRO A 113 23.18 12.84 1.59
N PRO A 114 24.02 12.56 2.61
CA PRO A 114 23.58 12.50 4.01
C PRO A 114 22.81 13.73 4.49
N GLU A 115 23.18 14.93 4.04
CA GLU A 115 22.53 16.20 4.36
C GLU A 115 21.10 16.32 3.79
N GLU A 116 20.78 15.60 2.72
CA GLU A 116 19.45 15.60 2.09
C GLU A 116 18.52 14.51 2.64
N VAL A 117 19.07 13.49 3.32
CA VAL A 117 18.31 12.35 3.85
C VAL A 117 17.12 12.76 4.73
N PRO A 118 17.24 13.71 5.69
CA PRO A 118 16.10 14.07 6.53
C PRO A 118 14.90 14.62 5.75
N ALA A 119 15.16 15.45 4.74
CA ALA A 119 14.13 16.01 3.87
C ALA A 119 13.50 14.92 3.00
N ALA A 120 14.34 14.09 2.35
CA ALA A 120 13.87 12.98 1.52
C ALA A 120 13.03 11.97 2.31
N LEU A 121 13.46 11.61 3.53
CA LEU A 121 12.74 10.70 4.41
C LEU A 121 11.42 11.31 4.90
N THR A 122 11.38 12.62 5.18
CA THR A 122 10.15 13.30 5.54
C THR A 122 9.12 13.26 4.41
N THR A 123 9.54 13.59 3.18
CA THR A 123 8.66 13.47 2.00
C THR A 123 8.20 12.03 1.78
N TRP A 124 9.10 11.06 1.95
CA TRP A 124 8.78 9.64 1.87
C TRP A 124 7.68 9.27 2.88
N LEU A 125 7.79 9.70 4.15
CA LEU A 125 6.81 9.40 5.19
C LEU A 125 5.46 10.10 4.94
N GLN A 126 5.46 11.35 4.49
CA GLN A 126 4.23 12.06 4.13
C GLN A 126 3.48 11.35 3.01
N LEU A 127 4.16 10.96 1.93
CA LEU A 127 3.56 10.20 0.84
C LEU A 127 3.20 8.77 1.27
N HIS A 128 3.88 8.21 2.27
CA HIS A 128 3.51 6.94 2.86
C HIS A 128 2.18 7.02 3.62
N VAL A 129 1.93 8.10 4.36
CA VAL A 129 0.62 8.36 4.99
C VAL A 129 -0.49 8.45 3.94
N LEU A 130 -0.24 9.13 2.81
CA LEU A 130 -1.19 9.15 1.69
C LEU A 130 -1.50 7.73 1.19
N ARG A 131 -0.49 6.86 1.05
CA ARG A 131 -0.69 5.46 0.66
C ARG A 131 -1.51 4.68 1.67
N ILE A 132 -1.30 4.89 2.97
CA ILE A 132 -2.12 4.29 4.03
C ILE A 132 -3.59 4.72 3.86
N ALA A 133 -3.84 6.02 3.68
CA ALA A 133 -5.19 6.53 3.46
C ALA A 133 -5.87 5.91 2.22
N LEU A 134 -5.15 5.83 1.09
CA LEU A 134 -5.64 5.20 -0.12
C LEU A 134 -5.93 3.70 0.08
N GLY A 135 -5.08 2.99 0.82
CA GLY A 135 -5.33 1.59 1.14
C GLY A 135 -6.54 1.40 2.07
N LEU A 136 -6.75 2.29 3.05
CA LEU A 136 -7.95 2.29 3.90
C LEU A 136 -9.21 2.53 3.08
N VAL A 137 -9.17 3.47 2.14
CA VAL A 137 -10.27 3.69 1.17
C VAL A 137 -10.51 2.41 0.36
N ALA A 138 -9.47 1.78 -0.18
CA ALA A 138 -9.61 0.54 -0.94
C ALA A 138 -10.29 -0.58 -0.12
N SER A 139 -9.82 -0.81 1.10
CA SER A 139 -10.38 -1.82 1.99
C SER A 139 -11.80 -1.50 2.44
N GLY A 140 -12.08 -0.25 2.80
CA GLY A 140 -13.40 0.18 3.27
C GLY A 140 -14.46 0.07 2.17
N PHE A 141 -14.14 0.51 0.94
CA PHE A 141 -15.07 0.39 -0.19
C PHE A 141 -15.24 -1.05 -0.67
N ALA A 142 -14.19 -1.88 -0.62
CA ALA A 142 -14.33 -3.32 -0.90
C ALA A 142 -15.27 -4.01 0.10
N LEU A 143 -15.17 -3.67 1.39
CA LEU A 143 -16.08 -4.18 2.43
C LEU A 143 -17.51 -3.69 2.19
N HIS A 144 -17.69 -2.39 1.96
CA HIS A 144 -19.00 -1.82 1.66
C HIS A 144 -19.67 -2.48 0.44
N ALA A 145 -18.93 -2.64 -0.66
CA ALA A 145 -19.43 -3.27 -1.87
C ALA A 145 -19.86 -4.73 -1.63
N THR A 146 -19.11 -5.44 -0.79
CA THR A 146 -19.42 -6.82 -0.39
C THR A 146 -20.73 -6.90 0.40
N MET A 147 -20.97 -5.94 1.30
CA MET A 147 -22.21 -5.87 2.08
C MET A 147 -23.42 -5.44 1.24
N ALA A 148 -23.25 -4.42 0.39
CA ALA A 148 -24.31 -3.88 -0.46
C ALA A 148 -24.79 -4.86 -1.56
N GLY A 149 -23.94 -5.83 -1.93
CA GLY A 149 -24.25 -6.83 -2.95
C GLY A 149 -24.94 -8.11 -2.45
N ARG A 150 -25.30 -8.20 -1.15
CA ARG A 150 -26.05 -9.35 -0.61
C ARG A 150 -27.57 -9.14 -0.87
N PRO A 151 -28.28 -10.15 -1.42
CA PRO A 151 -29.75 -10.10 -1.43
C PRO A 151 -30.27 -10.04 0.01
N ALA A 152 -31.34 -9.27 0.22
CA ALA A 152 -32.03 -9.15 1.51
C ALA A 152 -32.68 -10.48 1.91
#